data_AF-A0A6J6S4Q0-F1
#
_entry.id   AF-A0A6J6S4Q0-F1
#
_cell.length_a   1.000
_cell.length_b   1.000
_cell.length_c   1.000
_cell.angle_alpha   90.00
_cell.angle_beta   90.00
_cell.angle_gamma   90.00
#
_symmetry.space_group_name_H-M   'P 1'
#
loop_
_entity.id
_entity.type
_entity.pdbx_description
1 polymer ?
#
loop_
_entity_poly.entity_id
_entity_poly.type
_entity_poly.pdbx_seq_one_letter_code
_entity_poly.pdbx_strand_id
1 'polypeptide(L)'
;MALTSKRAAFFDVDNTLVRGSTLYFLGRGMYQRGFFTNADISRFVVANIRFRMTGTEKKEVIEKFQNAATDFIGGHAVDDIKKIGEEIYDEYVSPKLWQGTFEIAKSHLDKGEEVWLVTAAPQDMANIIAQRLGLTGALGSKARIENGIYTGSLDGKLLHGTEKAVAIQELAKEHGFNLEDCYSYSDSHNDIPLLQAVGHPCAINPDAVLRIRALAEGWPIHDFRRARFLNRLLGPAVSRLAALATLLTPRKR
;
A
#
# COMPACT_ATOMS: atom_id res chain seq x y z
N MET A 1 -20.94 14.04 -29.38
CA MET A 1 -20.68 13.15 -28.23
C MET A 1 -19.79 13.91 -27.29
N ALA A 2 -20.24 14.21 -26.07
CA ALA A 2 -19.35 14.78 -25.06
C ALA A 2 -18.25 13.74 -24.80
N LEU A 3 -16.99 14.13 -24.99
CA LEU A 3 -15.85 13.32 -24.58
C LEU A 3 -15.99 13.13 -23.07
N THR A 4 -16.39 11.94 -22.62
CA THR A 4 -16.33 11.60 -21.21
C THR A 4 -14.86 11.68 -20.80
N SER A 5 -14.53 12.67 -19.98
CA SER A 5 -13.19 12.84 -19.40
C SER A 5 -12.75 11.50 -18.81
N LYS A 6 -11.54 11.04 -19.14
CA LYS A 6 -10.99 9.83 -18.53
C LYS A 6 -10.79 10.08 -17.04
N ARG A 7 -11.29 9.17 -16.22
CA ARG A 7 -11.21 9.23 -14.75
C ARG A 7 -10.28 8.15 -14.24
N ALA A 8 -9.65 8.44 -13.12
CA ALA A 8 -8.82 7.50 -12.41
C ALA A 8 -9.10 7.51 -10.91
N ALA A 9 -8.81 6.39 -10.27
CA ALA A 9 -8.82 6.23 -8.82
C ALA A 9 -7.42 5.83 -8.32
N PHE A 10 -6.86 6.65 -7.44
CA PHE A 10 -5.51 6.49 -6.90
C PHE A 10 -5.56 5.92 -5.49
N PHE A 11 -4.94 4.76 -5.28
CA PHE A 11 -4.95 4.07 -3.99
C PHE A 11 -3.56 4.04 -3.38
N ASP A 12 -3.43 4.54 -2.17
CA ASP A 12 -2.32 4.11 -1.33
C ASP A 12 -2.43 2.60 -1.00
N VAL A 13 -1.31 2.00 -0.62
CA VAL A 13 -1.19 0.54 -0.44
C VAL A 13 -1.16 0.16 1.03
N ASP A 14 -0.17 0.64 1.78
CA ASP A 14 0.10 0.20 3.14
C ASP A 14 -0.97 0.75 4.09
N ASN A 15 -1.60 -0.11 4.89
CA ASN A 15 -2.80 0.16 5.72
C ASN A 15 -4.08 0.60 4.98
N THR A 16 -3.98 1.06 3.73
CA THR A 16 -5.08 1.44 2.85
C THR A 16 -5.68 0.23 2.11
N LEU A 17 -4.92 -0.37 1.18
CA LEU A 17 -5.31 -1.56 0.43
C LEU A 17 -4.90 -2.86 1.16
N VAL A 18 -3.76 -2.83 1.84
CA VAL A 18 -3.15 -3.96 2.53
C VAL A 18 -3.05 -3.66 4.02
N ARG A 19 -3.31 -4.64 4.89
CA ARG A 19 -3.11 -4.50 6.34
C ARG A 19 -1.64 -4.63 6.70
N GLY A 20 -1.03 -3.55 7.16
CA GLY A 20 0.40 -3.50 7.52
C GLY A 20 1.24 -2.93 6.39
N SER A 21 2.56 -3.14 6.48
CA SER A 21 3.52 -2.60 5.51
C SER A 21 4.02 -3.67 4.56
N THR A 22 3.87 -3.42 3.26
CA THR A 22 4.39 -4.26 2.18
C THR A 22 5.91 -4.31 2.18
N LEU A 23 6.60 -3.22 2.54
CA LEU A 23 8.05 -3.24 2.72
C LEU A 23 8.48 -4.20 3.85
N TYR A 24 7.73 -4.21 4.97
CA TYR A 24 7.97 -5.17 6.05
C TYR A 24 7.74 -6.62 5.58
N PHE A 25 6.68 -6.88 4.80
CA PHE A 25 6.42 -8.20 4.25
C PHE A 25 7.51 -8.67 3.29
N LEU A 26 7.99 -7.77 2.41
CA LEU A 26 9.11 -8.01 1.53
C LEU A 26 10.38 -8.37 2.31
N GLY A 27 10.77 -7.51 3.27
CA GLY A 27 11.96 -7.75 4.10
C GLY A 27 11.87 -9.06 4.89
N ARG A 28 10.71 -9.38 5.46
CA ARG A 28 10.47 -10.65 6.16
C ARG A 28 10.60 -11.86 5.24
N GLY A 29 9.96 -11.80 4.07
CA GLY A 29 9.97 -12.91 3.12
C GLY A 29 11.35 -13.18 2.53
N MET A 30 12.09 -12.12 2.23
CA MET A 30 13.48 -12.20 1.76
C MET A 30 14.41 -12.76 2.85
N TYR A 31 14.27 -12.31 4.11
CA TYR A 31 15.03 -12.86 5.23
C TYR A 31 14.85 -14.38 5.38
N GLN A 32 13.60 -14.86 5.32
CA GLN A 32 13.30 -16.29 5.43
C GLN A 32 13.86 -17.15 4.29
N ARG A 33 14.09 -16.53 3.13
CA ARG A 33 14.69 -17.16 1.94
C ARG A 33 16.21 -17.05 1.91
N GLY A 34 16.83 -16.55 2.99
CA GLY A 34 18.29 -16.48 3.11
C GLY A 34 18.95 -15.32 2.37
N PHE A 35 18.18 -14.33 1.93
CA PHE A 35 18.74 -13.11 1.30
C PHE A 35 19.51 -12.25 2.29
N PHE A 36 19.23 -12.41 3.59
CA PHE A 36 19.93 -11.68 4.65
C PHE A 36 20.36 -12.63 5.76
N THR A 37 21.50 -12.32 6.37
CA THR A 37 21.93 -12.95 7.62
C THR A 37 21.53 -12.09 8.82
N ASN A 38 21.56 -12.69 10.02
CA ASN A 38 21.41 -11.93 11.27
C ASN A 38 22.48 -10.83 11.43
N ALA A 39 23.65 -10.97 10.78
CA ALA A 39 24.70 -9.96 10.80
C ALA A 39 24.36 -8.74 9.90
N ASP A 40 23.57 -8.94 8.85
CA ASP A 40 23.14 -7.85 7.96
C ASP A 40 22.02 -7.04 8.62
N ILE A 41 21.08 -7.73 9.28
CA ILE A 41 20.04 -7.07 10.09
C ILE A 41 20.65 -6.31 11.26
N SER A 42 21.63 -6.87 11.96
CA SER A 42 22.24 -6.20 13.12
C SER A 42 23.03 -4.96 12.73
N ARG A 43 23.72 -4.96 11.58
CA ARG A 43 24.35 -3.76 11.02
C ARG A 43 23.35 -2.64 10.78
N PHE A 44 22.18 -2.97 10.23
CA PHE A 44 21.09 -2.00 10.02
C PHE A 44 20.50 -1.49 11.34
N VAL A 45 20.25 -2.37 12.31
CA VAL A 45 19.71 -2.00 13.63
C VAL A 45 20.68 -1.09 14.37
N VAL A 46 21.98 -1.40 14.36
CA VAL A 46 23.02 -0.56 14.97
C VAL A 46 23.14 0.79 14.25
N ALA A 47 23.08 0.81 12.91
CA ALA A 47 23.05 2.04 12.15
C ALA A 47 21.83 2.91 12.52
N ASN A 48 20.65 2.31 12.66
CA ASN A 48 19.42 2.98 13.07
C ASN A 48 19.47 3.50 14.52
N ILE A 49 20.01 2.74 15.46
CA ILE A 49 20.15 3.16 16.87
C ILE A 49 21.16 4.30 16.97
N ARG A 50 22.34 4.17 16.37
CA ARG A 50 23.34 5.25 16.31
C ARG A 50 22.74 6.51 15.70
N PHE A 51 21.95 6.34 14.66
CA PHE A 51 21.25 7.42 13.97
C PHE A 51 20.21 8.14 14.86
N ARG A 52 19.37 7.39 15.59
CA ARG A 52 18.39 7.96 16.55
C ARG A 52 19.08 8.70 17.71
N MET A 53 20.27 8.25 18.12
CA MET A 53 21.07 8.94 19.15
C MET A 53 21.70 10.24 18.63
N THR A 54 21.93 10.38 17.32
CA THR A 54 22.48 11.60 16.71
C THR A 54 21.43 12.66 16.33
N GLY A 55 20.15 12.38 16.58
CA GLY A 55 19.06 13.37 16.73
C GLY A 55 19.07 14.56 15.78
N THR A 56 18.68 14.38 14.52
CA THR A 56 18.26 15.49 13.66
C THR A 56 17.15 15.03 12.74
N GLU A 57 15.98 15.67 12.75
CA GLU A 57 14.98 15.53 11.68
C GLU A 57 15.44 16.36 10.47
N LYS A 58 16.30 15.77 9.63
CA LYS A 58 16.84 16.42 8.42
C LYS A 58 16.51 15.60 7.17
N LYS A 59 16.49 16.25 6.01
CA LYS A 59 16.34 15.60 4.70
C LYS A 59 17.31 14.42 4.48
N GLU A 60 18.51 14.52 5.05
CA GLU A 60 19.55 13.50 5.12
C GLU A 60 19.10 12.20 5.83
N VAL A 61 18.12 12.26 6.73
CA VAL A 61 17.53 11.12 7.45
C VAL A 61 16.63 10.31 6.56
N ILE A 62 15.80 11.02 5.82
CA ILE A 62 14.87 10.45 4.87
C ILE A 62 15.68 9.76 3.77
N GLU A 63 16.72 10.42 3.24
CA GLU A 63 17.67 9.83 2.27
C GLU A 63 18.44 8.62 2.83
N LYS A 64 18.82 8.62 4.12
CA LYS A 64 19.46 7.44 4.74
C LYS A 64 18.50 6.29 4.98
N PHE A 65 17.26 6.55 5.40
CA PHE A 65 16.23 5.50 5.51
C PHE A 65 15.87 4.93 4.13
N GLN A 66 15.81 5.79 3.12
CA GLN A 66 15.59 5.44 1.72
C GLN A 66 16.70 4.56 1.14
N ASN A 67 17.96 4.94 1.36
CA ASN A 67 19.12 4.16 0.94
C ASN A 67 19.16 2.84 1.71
N ALA A 68 18.90 2.84 3.02
CA ALA A 68 18.95 1.61 3.80
C ALA A 68 17.83 0.61 3.45
N ALA A 69 16.68 1.06 2.90
CA ALA A 69 15.64 0.18 2.39
C ALA A 69 15.98 -0.43 1.01
N THR A 70 16.77 0.27 0.19
CA THR A 70 17.19 -0.18 -1.15
C THR A 70 18.52 -0.93 -1.15
N ASP A 71 19.41 -0.64 -0.21
CA ASP A 71 20.71 -1.30 -0.02
C ASP A 71 20.56 -2.82 0.09
N PHE A 72 19.47 -3.27 0.72
CA PHE A 72 19.17 -4.70 0.89
C PHE A 72 18.97 -5.48 -0.42
N ILE A 73 18.46 -4.84 -1.47
CA ILE A 73 18.30 -5.51 -2.76
C ILE A 73 19.54 -5.29 -3.65
N GLY A 74 20.49 -4.47 -3.23
CA GLY A 74 21.72 -4.18 -3.96
C GLY A 74 22.52 -5.43 -4.28
N GLY A 75 22.99 -5.55 -5.52
CA GLY A 75 23.76 -6.70 -6.00
C GLY A 75 22.91 -7.90 -6.42
N HIS A 76 21.60 -7.88 -6.23
CA HIS A 76 20.71 -8.95 -6.68
C HIS A 76 20.17 -8.70 -8.08
N ALA A 77 20.00 -9.79 -8.86
CA ALA A 77 19.35 -9.73 -10.16
C ALA A 77 17.87 -9.37 -10.02
N VAL A 78 17.39 -8.51 -10.91
CA VAL A 78 16.00 -8.02 -10.91
C VAL A 78 15.00 -9.17 -11.02
N ASP A 79 15.29 -10.14 -11.89
CA ASP A 79 14.42 -11.29 -12.12
C ASP A 79 14.28 -12.19 -10.89
N ASP A 80 15.32 -12.32 -10.07
CA ASP A 80 15.28 -13.14 -8.85
C ASP A 80 14.41 -12.47 -7.78
N ILE A 81 14.61 -11.17 -7.57
CA ILE A 81 13.79 -10.38 -6.64
C ILE A 81 12.33 -10.36 -7.09
N LYS A 82 12.06 -10.27 -8.40
CA LYS A 82 10.71 -10.31 -8.95
C LYS A 82 10.00 -11.64 -8.63
N LYS A 83 10.65 -12.78 -8.92
CA LYS A 83 10.09 -14.11 -8.60
C LYS A 83 9.77 -14.25 -7.12
N ILE A 84 10.68 -13.81 -6.27
CA ILE A 84 10.48 -13.85 -4.81
C ILE A 84 9.39 -12.90 -4.38
N GLY A 85 9.31 -11.72 -4.98
CA GLY A 85 8.24 -10.76 -4.74
C GLY A 85 6.86 -11.37 -5.01
N GLU A 86 6.72 -12.20 -6.04
CA GLU A 86 5.48 -12.90 -6.34
C GLU A 86 5.11 -13.94 -5.26
N GLU A 87 6.08 -14.73 -4.79
CA GLU A 87 5.84 -15.68 -3.69
C GLU A 87 5.47 -14.95 -2.38
N ILE A 88 6.17 -13.85 -2.09
CA ILE A 88 5.91 -13.01 -0.92
C ILE A 88 4.52 -12.38 -0.99
N TYR A 89 4.08 -12.00 -2.19
CA TYR A 89 2.72 -11.50 -2.38
C TYR A 89 1.70 -12.56 -1.95
N ASP A 90 1.83 -13.80 -2.43
CA ASP A 90 0.90 -14.88 -2.14
C ASP A 90 0.92 -15.26 -0.64
N GLU A 91 2.10 -15.28 0.00
CA GLU A 91 2.27 -15.65 1.40
C GLU A 91 1.84 -14.56 2.39
N TYR A 92 2.17 -13.29 2.11
CA TYR A 92 2.13 -12.22 3.10
C TYR A 92 1.22 -11.06 2.73
N VAL A 93 1.10 -10.72 1.45
CA VAL A 93 0.34 -9.52 1.01
C VAL A 93 -1.13 -9.87 0.77
N SER A 94 -1.41 -10.86 -0.07
CA SER A 94 -2.76 -11.28 -0.44
C SER A 94 -3.65 -11.60 0.77
N PRO A 95 -3.19 -12.37 1.79
CA PRO A 95 -3.99 -12.64 2.99
C PRO A 95 -4.29 -11.39 3.82
N LYS A 96 -3.56 -10.29 3.59
CA LYS A 96 -3.66 -9.04 4.34
C LYS A 96 -4.48 -7.98 3.62
N LEU A 97 -4.97 -8.22 2.41
CA LEU A 97 -5.84 -7.27 1.70
C LEU A 97 -7.06 -6.87 2.55
N TRP A 98 -7.40 -5.59 2.49
CA TRP A 98 -8.68 -5.09 2.95
C TRP A 98 -9.71 -5.35 1.87
N GLN A 99 -10.54 -6.38 2.09
CA GLN A 99 -11.58 -6.77 1.13
C GLN A 99 -12.47 -5.59 0.72
N GLY A 100 -12.86 -4.73 1.67
CA GLY A 100 -13.66 -3.55 1.37
C GLY A 100 -12.93 -2.50 0.52
N THR A 101 -11.62 -2.29 0.71
CA THR A 101 -10.84 -1.39 -0.16
C THR A 101 -10.72 -1.96 -1.57
N PHE A 102 -10.50 -3.28 -1.68
CA PHE A 102 -10.44 -3.96 -2.97
C PHE A 102 -11.79 -3.90 -3.71
N GLU A 103 -12.91 -4.02 -3.02
CA GLU A 103 -14.25 -3.86 -3.60
C GLU A 103 -14.49 -2.45 -4.15
N ILE A 104 -13.99 -1.41 -3.46
CA ILE A 104 -14.03 -0.03 -3.97
C ILE A 104 -13.21 0.06 -5.26
N ALA A 105 -11.97 -0.44 -5.27
CA ALA A 105 -11.12 -0.45 -6.46
C ALA A 105 -11.79 -1.18 -7.64
N LYS A 106 -12.39 -2.34 -7.39
CA LYS A 106 -13.13 -3.08 -8.41
C LYS A 106 -14.32 -2.28 -8.94
N SER A 107 -15.05 -1.57 -8.08
CA SER A 107 -16.17 -0.73 -8.52
C SER A 107 -15.75 0.39 -9.48
N HIS A 108 -14.54 0.94 -9.35
CA HIS A 108 -14.00 1.90 -10.33
C HIS A 108 -13.73 1.23 -11.68
N LEU A 109 -13.11 0.05 -11.67
CA LEU A 109 -12.89 -0.73 -12.90
C LEU A 109 -14.21 -1.07 -13.59
N ASP A 110 -15.22 -1.48 -12.84
CA ASP A 110 -16.57 -1.80 -13.36
C ASP A 110 -17.27 -0.58 -13.98
N LYS A 111 -16.85 0.65 -13.64
CA LYS A 111 -17.32 1.91 -14.24
C LYS A 111 -16.46 2.35 -15.44
N GLY A 112 -15.43 1.59 -15.80
CA GLY A 112 -14.49 1.93 -16.87
C GLY A 112 -13.45 2.98 -16.47
N GLU A 113 -13.22 3.19 -15.18
CA GLU A 113 -12.22 4.11 -14.65
C GLU A 113 -10.88 3.39 -14.48
N GLU A 114 -9.76 4.09 -14.69
CA GLU A 114 -8.44 3.52 -14.48
C GLU A 114 -8.12 3.45 -12.97
N VAL A 115 -7.49 2.37 -12.51
CA VAL A 115 -7.16 2.19 -11.09
C VAL A 115 -5.66 2.05 -10.92
N TRP A 116 -5.07 2.98 -10.17
CA TRP A 116 -3.63 3.11 -9.99
C TRP A 116 -3.25 3.02 -8.52
N LEU A 117 -2.23 2.23 -8.21
CA LEU A 117 -1.59 2.28 -6.89
C LEU A 117 -0.60 3.45 -6.82
N VAL A 118 -0.52 4.12 -5.68
CA VAL A 118 0.40 5.24 -5.44
C VAL A 118 1.01 5.12 -4.05
N THR A 119 2.23 4.60 -3.96
CA THR A 119 2.81 4.14 -2.68
C THR A 119 4.28 4.49 -2.52
N ALA A 120 4.72 4.65 -1.27
CA ALA A 120 6.14 4.76 -0.95
C ALA A 120 6.87 3.42 -1.03
N ALA A 121 6.14 2.29 -1.08
CA ALA A 121 6.71 0.95 -1.23
C ALA A 121 7.47 0.79 -2.57
N PRO A 122 8.35 -0.22 -2.69
CA PRO A 122 9.08 -0.48 -3.93
C PRO A 122 8.14 -0.66 -5.13
N GLN A 123 8.51 -0.04 -6.26
CA GLN A 123 7.75 -0.09 -7.52
C GLN A 123 7.44 -1.53 -7.95
N ASP A 124 8.38 -2.47 -7.80
CA ASP A 124 8.19 -3.85 -8.25
C ASP A 124 7.12 -4.58 -7.43
N MET A 125 7.09 -4.38 -6.11
CA MET A 125 6.03 -4.92 -5.26
C MET A 125 4.68 -4.28 -5.60
N ALA A 126 4.65 -2.98 -5.84
CA ALA A 126 3.43 -2.29 -6.25
C ALA A 126 2.91 -2.81 -7.60
N ASN A 127 3.80 -3.06 -8.56
CA ASN A 127 3.46 -3.67 -9.86
C ASN A 127 2.88 -5.08 -9.70
N ILE A 128 3.50 -5.92 -8.86
CA ILE A 128 3.01 -7.27 -8.56
C ILE A 128 1.59 -7.20 -7.99
N ILE A 129 1.35 -6.31 -7.02
CA ILE A 129 0.02 -6.12 -6.43
C ILE A 129 -1.00 -5.69 -7.50
N ALA A 130 -0.67 -4.66 -8.30
CA ALA A 130 -1.55 -4.17 -9.36
C ALA A 130 -1.89 -5.28 -10.37
N GLN A 131 -0.89 -6.03 -10.84
CA GLN A 131 -1.09 -7.14 -11.77
C GLN A 131 -1.95 -8.26 -11.18
N ARG A 132 -1.66 -8.71 -9.95
CA ARG A 132 -2.39 -9.81 -9.29
C ARG A 132 -3.85 -9.43 -9.00
N LEU A 133 -4.13 -8.14 -8.79
CA LEU A 133 -5.48 -7.63 -8.54
C LEU A 133 -6.21 -7.16 -9.81
N GLY A 134 -5.57 -7.20 -10.99
CA GLY A 134 -6.17 -6.73 -12.24
C GLY A 134 -6.40 -5.22 -12.30
N LEU A 135 -5.57 -4.44 -11.61
CA LEU A 135 -5.60 -2.97 -11.64
C LEU A 135 -4.89 -2.45 -12.90
N THR A 136 -5.05 -1.16 -13.20
CA THR A 136 -4.43 -0.54 -14.38
C THR A 136 -2.92 -0.42 -14.26
N GLY A 137 -2.41 -0.02 -13.09
CA GLY A 137 -0.98 0.12 -12.89
C GLY A 137 -0.60 0.58 -11.49
N ALA A 138 0.68 0.89 -11.31
CA ALA A 138 1.22 1.33 -10.03
C ALA A 138 2.33 2.37 -10.21
N LEU A 139 2.38 3.29 -9.25
CA LEU A 139 3.46 4.23 -9.01
C LEU A 139 4.04 3.91 -7.63
N GLY A 140 5.31 3.56 -7.59
CA GLY A 140 6.06 3.23 -6.38
C GLY A 140 7.44 3.89 -6.36
N SER A 141 8.16 3.70 -5.26
CA SER A 141 9.55 4.15 -5.15
C SER A 141 10.45 3.26 -6.02
N LYS A 142 11.18 3.87 -6.95
CA LYS A 142 12.00 3.14 -7.92
C LYS A 142 13.39 2.89 -7.36
N ALA A 143 13.84 1.64 -7.44
CA ALA A 143 15.25 1.30 -7.19
C ALA A 143 16.03 1.43 -8.50
N ARG A 144 17.28 1.89 -8.41
CA ARG A 144 18.17 1.98 -9.56
C ARG A 144 18.65 0.60 -9.98
N ILE A 145 18.60 0.37 -11.28
CA ILE A 145 18.96 -0.88 -11.94
C ILE A 145 20.03 -0.59 -13.00
N GLU A 146 21.11 -1.36 -12.98
CA GLU A 146 22.15 -1.33 -13.99
C GLU A 146 22.44 -2.76 -14.45
N ASN A 147 22.39 -3.00 -15.77
CA ASN A 147 22.62 -4.32 -16.37
C ASN A 147 21.77 -5.46 -15.76
N GLY A 148 20.52 -5.17 -15.40
CA GLY A 148 19.59 -6.15 -14.81
C GLY A 148 19.86 -6.46 -13.32
N ILE A 149 20.68 -5.64 -12.65
CA ILE A 149 21.05 -5.80 -11.23
C ILE A 149 20.66 -4.53 -10.47
N TYR A 150 20.08 -4.66 -9.28
CA TYR A 150 19.82 -3.52 -8.42
C TYR A 150 21.14 -2.95 -7.87
N THR A 151 21.30 -1.64 -7.89
CA THR A 151 22.52 -0.99 -7.40
C THR A 151 22.52 -0.77 -5.89
N GLY A 152 21.38 -0.96 -5.22
CA GLY A 152 21.23 -0.66 -3.79
C GLY A 152 20.87 0.80 -3.48
N SER A 153 20.46 1.57 -4.49
CA SER A 153 20.08 2.98 -4.35
C SER A 153 18.74 3.27 -5.02
N LEU A 154 18.10 4.38 -4.65
CA LEU A 154 16.90 4.85 -5.33
C LEU A 154 17.22 5.45 -6.71
N ASP A 155 16.29 5.30 -7.64
CA ASP A 155 16.24 6.05 -8.87
C ASP A 155 15.25 7.22 -8.73
N GLY A 156 15.79 8.39 -8.38
CA GLY A 156 15.01 9.58 -8.09
C GLY A 156 14.60 9.69 -6.63
N LYS A 157 13.45 10.32 -6.37
CA LYS A 157 12.94 10.56 -5.02
C LYS A 157 12.03 9.42 -4.55
N LEU A 158 11.98 9.21 -3.25
CA LEU A 158 10.95 8.35 -2.64
C LEU A 158 9.56 8.91 -2.91
N LEU A 159 8.65 8.04 -3.30
CA LEU A 159 7.28 8.41 -3.63
C LEU A 159 6.42 8.53 -2.35
N HIS A 160 6.70 9.55 -1.55
CA HIS A 160 6.06 9.79 -0.25
C HIS A 160 5.57 11.24 -0.13
N GLY A 161 4.44 11.41 0.55
CA GLY A 161 3.84 12.70 0.82
C GLY A 161 3.57 13.51 -0.44
N THR A 162 4.16 14.71 -0.53
CA THR A 162 3.97 15.61 -1.68
C THR A 162 4.40 15.01 -3.01
N GLU A 163 5.40 14.11 -3.02
CA GLU A 163 5.85 13.47 -4.27
C GLU A 163 4.78 12.54 -4.85
N LYS A 164 3.88 11.97 -4.02
CA LYS A 164 2.71 11.22 -4.53
C LYS A 164 1.77 12.12 -5.33
N ALA A 165 1.52 13.34 -4.86
CA ALA A 165 0.68 14.31 -5.56
C ALA A 165 1.30 14.73 -6.90
N VAL A 166 2.62 14.97 -6.92
CA VAL A 166 3.36 15.28 -8.15
C VAL A 166 3.25 14.12 -9.15
N ALA A 167 3.44 12.88 -8.71
CA ALA A 167 3.40 11.73 -9.59
C ALA A 167 2.02 11.51 -10.24
N ILE A 168 0.91 11.73 -9.51
CA ILE A 168 -0.42 11.63 -10.13
C ILE A 168 -0.72 12.79 -11.08
N GLN A 169 -0.13 13.97 -10.87
CA GLN A 169 -0.24 15.10 -11.81
C GLN A 169 0.50 14.82 -13.10
N GLU A 170 1.67 14.18 -13.04
CA GLU A 170 2.41 13.73 -14.22
C GLU A 170 1.64 12.64 -14.97
N LEU A 171 1.16 11.63 -14.25
CA LEU A 171 0.34 10.55 -14.82
C LEU A 171 -0.96 11.10 -15.46
N ALA A 172 -1.61 12.07 -14.83
CA ALA A 172 -2.80 12.72 -15.36
C ALA A 172 -2.54 13.43 -16.70
N LYS A 173 -1.37 14.08 -16.85
CA LYS A 173 -0.98 14.69 -18.14
C LYS A 173 -0.75 13.64 -19.22
N GLU A 174 -0.12 12.52 -18.88
CA GLU A 174 0.17 11.44 -19.82
C GLU A 174 -1.12 10.72 -20.27
N HIS A 175 -2.03 10.44 -19.35
CA HIS A 175 -3.25 9.68 -19.62
C HIS A 175 -4.47 10.56 -19.98
N GLY A 176 -4.35 11.87 -19.85
CA GLY A 176 -5.43 12.83 -20.12
C GLY A 176 -6.53 12.83 -19.07
N PHE A 177 -6.17 12.64 -17.79
CA PHE A 177 -7.13 12.68 -16.69
C PHE A 177 -7.42 14.12 -16.26
N ASN A 178 -8.69 14.42 -15.98
CA ASN A 178 -9.05 15.59 -15.18
C ASN A 178 -9.04 15.20 -13.70
N LEU A 179 -8.07 15.69 -12.92
CA LEU A 179 -7.95 15.34 -11.50
C LEU A 179 -9.16 15.78 -10.66
N GLU A 180 -9.89 16.83 -11.08
CA GLU A 180 -11.14 17.25 -10.43
C GLU A 180 -12.26 16.18 -10.53
N ASP A 181 -12.18 15.30 -11.53
CA ASP A 181 -13.10 14.16 -11.69
C ASP A 181 -12.54 12.85 -11.10
N CYS A 182 -11.32 12.87 -10.55
CA CYS A 182 -10.61 11.68 -10.08
C CYS A 182 -10.81 11.45 -8.57
N TYR A 183 -10.46 10.23 -8.16
CA TYR A 183 -10.60 9.76 -6.79
C TYR A 183 -9.24 9.46 -6.16
N SER A 184 -9.13 9.58 -4.84
CA SER A 184 -7.96 9.12 -4.12
C SER A 184 -8.32 8.56 -2.75
N TYR A 185 -7.54 7.56 -2.33
CA TYR A 185 -7.79 6.75 -1.14
C TYR A 185 -6.52 6.58 -0.33
N SER A 186 -6.52 6.98 0.94
CA SER A 186 -5.39 6.77 1.85
C SER A 186 -5.80 6.69 3.33
N ASP A 187 -4.97 6.08 4.17
CA ASP A 187 -5.10 6.01 5.62
C ASP A 187 -4.27 7.06 6.38
N SER A 188 -3.29 7.69 5.72
CA SER A 188 -2.26 8.47 6.40
C SER A 188 -2.38 9.97 6.17
N HIS A 189 -2.13 10.76 7.22
CA HIS A 189 -2.00 12.22 7.11
C HIS A 189 -0.86 12.66 6.17
N ASN A 190 0.16 11.81 5.97
CA ASN A 190 1.23 12.09 5.02
C ASN A 190 0.70 12.25 3.60
N ASP A 191 -0.41 11.59 3.26
CA ASP A 191 -1.02 11.62 1.93
C ASP A 191 -2.10 12.71 1.79
N ILE A 192 -2.22 13.65 2.74
CA ILE A 192 -3.11 14.82 2.58
C ILE A 192 -2.85 15.56 1.25
N PRO A 193 -1.59 15.81 0.82
CA PRO A 193 -1.35 16.41 -0.49
C PRO A 193 -1.88 15.59 -1.67
N LEU A 194 -1.82 14.25 -1.60
CA LEU A 194 -2.40 13.36 -2.61
C LEU A 194 -3.94 13.44 -2.60
N LEU A 195 -4.54 13.45 -1.41
CA LEU A 195 -5.98 13.56 -1.25
C LEU A 195 -6.50 14.90 -1.79
N GLN A 196 -5.80 15.99 -1.51
CA GLN A 196 -6.18 17.33 -1.98
C GLN A 196 -5.94 17.57 -3.47
N ALA A 197 -5.15 16.73 -4.13
CA ALA A 197 -4.85 16.89 -5.55
C ALA A 197 -5.99 16.43 -6.48
N VAL A 198 -7.06 15.82 -5.94
CA VAL A 198 -8.20 15.31 -6.72
C VAL A 198 -9.53 15.89 -6.20
N GLY A 199 -10.59 15.79 -7.01
CA GLY A 199 -11.91 16.29 -6.62
C GLY A 199 -12.70 15.35 -5.70
N HIS A 200 -12.32 14.07 -5.61
CA HIS A 200 -13.01 13.08 -4.78
C HIS A 200 -12.07 12.36 -3.79
N PRO A 201 -11.54 13.07 -2.76
CA PRO A 201 -10.73 12.46 -1.71
C PRO A 201 -11.54 11.54 -0.81
N CYS A 202 -10.93 10.44 -0.37
CA CYS A 202 -11.54 9.50 0.55
C CYS A 202 -10.53 8.93 1.56
N ALA A 203 -10.92 8.88 2.83
CA ALA A 203 -10.10 8.33 3.89
C ALA A 203 -10.45 6.85 4.16
N ILE A 204 -9.45 5.97 4.12
CA ILE A 204 -9.58 4.54 4.39
C ILE A 204 -8.86 4.22 5.70
N ASN A 205 -9.56 3.68 6.69
CA ASN A 205 -8.98 3.34 8.00
C ASN A 205 -8.09 4.45 8.60
N PRO A 206 -8.49 5.74 8.56
CA PRO A 206 -7.56 6.84 8.76
C PRO A 206 -6.88 6.81 10.13
N ASP A 207 -5.66 7.35 10.17
CA ASP A 207 -5.01 7.80 11.39
C ASP A 207 -5.78 8.97 12.04
N ALA A 208 -5.38 9.36 13.25
CA ALA A 208 -6.10 10.38 14.00
C ALA A 208 -6.12 11.75 13.29
N VAL A 209 -5.01 12.14 12.66
CA VAL A 209 -4.86 13.45 12.02
C VAL A 209 -5.67 13.50 10.73
N LEU A 210 -5.55 12.48 9.87
CA LEU A 210 -6.34 12.37 8.65
C LEU A 210 -7.84 12.28 8.97
N ARG A 211 -8.22 11.57 10.03
CA ARG A 211 -9.63 11.48 10.45
C ARG A 211 -10.19 12.86 10.82
N ILE A 212 -9.45 13.67 11.57
CA ILE A 212 -9.88 15.03 11.94
C ILE A 212 -10.05 15.86 10.67
N ARG A 213 -9.10 15.80 9.73
CA ARG A 213 -9.17 16.52 8.46
C ARG A 213 -10.38 16.10 7.63
N ALA A 214 -10.57 14.79 7.45
CA ALA A 214 -11.68 14.23 6.68
C ALA A 214 -13.04 14.64 7.27
N LEU A 215 -13.19 14.66 8.60
CA LEU A 215 -14.41 15.14 9.24
C LEU A 215 -14.62 16.65 9.05
N ALA A 216 -13.56 17.45 9.12
CA ALA A 216 -13.64 18.90 8.94
C ALA A 216 -14.00 19.29 7.50
N GLU A 217 -13.51 18.54 6.51
CA GLU A 217 -13.70 18.83 5.08
C GLU A 217 -14.81 17.99 4.43
N GLY A 218 -15.51 17.17 5.21
CA GLY A 218 -16.62 16.34 4.72
C GLY A 218 -16.19 15.20 3.79
N TRP A 219 -14.93 14.77 3.85
CA TRP A 219 -14.44 13.65 3.05
C TRP A 219 -15.06 12.33 3.52
N PRO A 220 -15.49 11.44 2.62
CA PRO A 220 -15.96 10.11 2.98
C PRO A 220 -14.90 9.33 3.76
N ILE A 221 -15.34 8.61 4.80
CA ILE A 221 -14.48 7.76 5.64
C ILE A 221 -14.99 6.31 5.60
N HIS A 222 -14.15 5.37 5.19
CA HIS A 222 -14.41 3.93 5.35
C HIS A 222 -13.50 3.35 6.43
N ASP A 223 -14.06 2.87 7.54
CA ASP A 223 -13.29 2.24 8.63
C ASP A 223 -13.61 0.75 8.76
N PHE A 224 -12.86 -0.07 8.04
CA PHE A 224 -13.01 -1.53 8.00
C PHE A 224 -12.49 -2.22 9.27
N ARG A 225 -11.70 -1.52 10.10
CA ARG A 225 -11.20 -2.04 11.38
C ARG A 225 -12.34 -2.29 12.36
N ARG A 226 -13.34 -1.39 12.37
CA ARG A 226 -14.53 -1.50 13.25
C ARG A 226 -15.38 -2.71 12.92
N ALA A 227 -15.74 -2.90 11.64
CA ALA A 227 -16.50 -4.06 11.20
C ALA A 227 -15.80 -5.38 11.59
N ARG A 228 -14.48 -5.44 11.40
CA ARG A 228 -13.67 -6.61 11.80
C ARG A 228 -13.67 -6.83 13.32
N PHE A 229 -13.56 -5.77 14.11
CA PHE A 229 -13.59 -5.86 15.57
C PHE A 229 -14.94 -6.44 16.06
N LEU A 230 -16.06 -5.94 15.53
CA LEU A 230 -17.39 -6.45 15.84
C LEU A 230 -17.55 -7.91 15.41
N ASN A 231 -17.13 -8.26 14.19
CA ASN A 231 -17.18 -9.63 13.70
C ASN A 231 -16.35 -10.60 14.57
N ARG A 232 -15.20 -10.16 15.10
CA ARG A 232 -14.38 -10.98 16.00
C ARG A 232 -15.05 -11.21 17.35
N LEU A 233 -15.76 -10.21 17.89
CA LEU A 233 -16.47 -10.33 19.15
C LEU A 233 -17.72 -11.20 19.02
N LEU A 234 -18.51 -10.99 17.97
CA LEU A 234 -19.82 -11.62 17.80
C LEU A 234 -19.73 -13.00 17.11
N GLY A 235 -18.73 -13.21 16.25
CA GLY A 235 -18.58 -14.45 15.47
C GLY A 235 -18.62 -15.72 16.31
N PRO A 236 -17.82 -15.85 17.39
CA PRO A 236 -17.85 -17.04 18.25
C PRO A 236 -19.21 -17.25 18.94
N ALA A 237 -19.91 -16.18 19.32
CA ALA A 237 -21.22 -16.27 19.96
C ALA A 237 -22.30 -16.73 18.96
N VAL A 238 -22.30 -16.18 17.74
CA VAL A 238 -23.23 -16.57 16.67
C VAL A 238 -22.98 -18.03 16.24
N SER A 239 -21.73 -18.46 16.07
CA SER A 239 -21.40 -19.85 15.75
C SER A 239 -21.83 -20.82 16.85
N ARG A 240 -21.69 -20.45 18.13
CA ARG A 240 -22.16 -21.27 19.26
C ARG A 240 -23.68 -21.39 19.31
N LEU A 241 -24.41 -20.30 19.04
CA LEU A 241 -25.88 -20.33 18.97
C LEU A 241 -26.37 -21.17 17.79
N ALA A 242 -25.74 -21.06 16.62
CA ALA A 242 -26.08 -21.89 15.45
C ALA A 242 -25.78 -23.38 15.70
N ALA A 243 -24.68 -23.70 16.38
CA ALA A 243 -24.37 -25.07 16.80
C ALA A 243 -25.40 -25.62 17.82
N LEU A 244 -25.88 -24.78 18.74
CA LEU A 244 -26.94 -25.18 19.67
C LEU A 244 -28.28 -25.41 18.94
N ALA A 245 -28.63 -24.54 17.99
CA ALA A 245 -29.86 -24.67 17.21
C ALA A 245 -29.86 -25.91 16.30
N THR A 246 -28.69 -26.31 15.78
CA THR A 246 -28.53 -27.56 15.02
C THR A 246 -28.60 -28.81 15.90
N LEU A 247 -28.24 -28.73 17.18
CA LEU A 247 -28.49 -29.80 18.16
C LEU A 247 -29.97 -29.93 18.55
N LEU A 248 -30.71 -28.82 18.52
CA LEU A 248 -32.12 -28.75 18.91
C LEU A 248 -33.09 -29.02 17.74
N THR A 249 -32.60 -29.09 16.50
CA THR A 249 -33.44 -29.36 15.33
C THR A 249 -33.59 -30.88 15.11
N PRO A 250 -34.82 -31.42 15.08
CA PRO A 250 -35.03 -32.84 14.89
C PRO A 250 -34.56 -33.26 13.49
N ARG A 251 -33.75 -34.32 13.45
CA ARG A 251 -33.26 -34.92 12.20
C ARG A 251 -34.46 -35.51 11.46
N LYS A 252 -34.87 -34.90 10.34
CA LYS A 252 -35.90 -35.47 9.47
C LYS A 252 -35.44 -36.86 9.01
N ARG A 253 -36.24 -37.88 9.31
CA ARG A 253 -36.10 -39.24 8.78
C ARG A 253 -36.67 -39.30 7.37
#